data_AF-A0A3D0Z9F4-F1
#
_entry.id   AF-A0A3D0Z9F4-F1
#
_cell.length_a   1.000
_cell.length_b   1.000
_cell.length_c   1.000
_cell.angle_alpha   90.00
_cell.angle_beta   90.00
_cell.angle_gamma   90.00
#
_symmetry.space_group_name_H-M   'P 1'
#
loop_
_entity.id
_entity.type
_entity.pdbx_description
1 polymer ?
#
loop_
_entity_poly.entity_id
_entity_poly.type
_entity_poly.pdbx_seq_one_letter_code
_entity_poly.pdbx_strand_id
1 'polypeptide(L)' 'MAINFFYPDYEIVRNYDKCINCRACENQCANEAHEYIEAAKKMVCDDAKCVNCHRCVSLCPT' A
#
# COMPACT_ATOMS: atom_id res chain seq x y z
N MET A 1 -6.98 19.40 22.89
CA MET A 1 -6.26 19.25 21.61
C MET A 1 -7.24 18.65 20.62
N ALA A 2 -7.69 19.39 19.61
CA ALA A 2 -8.59 18.85 18.61
C ALA A 2 -7.78 17.86 17.76
N ILE A 3 -8.21 16.60 17.73
CA ILE A 3 -7.66 15.61 16.80
C ILE A 3 -8.08 16.02 15.40
N ASN A 4 -7.14 16.54 14.61
CA ASN A 4 -7.40 16.76 13.19
C ASN A 4 -7.24 15.43 12.46
N PHE A 5 -8.36 14.88 12.01
CA PHE A 5 -8.39 13.78 11.05
C PHE A 5 -8.05 14.33 9.67
N PHE A 6 -6.79 14.65 9.43
CA PHE A 6 -6.32 14.94 8.08
C PHE A 6 -6.29 13.61 7.33
N TYR A 7 -7.28 13.41 6.46
CA TYR A 7 -7.23 12.34 5.48
C TYR A 7 -6.11 12.69 4.48
N PRO A 8 -5.26 11.73 4.09
CA PRO A 8 -4.23 12.00 3.09
C PRO A 8 -4.86 12.44 1.77
N ASP A 9 -4.27 13.42 1.07
CA ASP A 9 -4.70 13.84 -0.28
C ASP A 9 -4.38 12.80 -1.37
N TYR A 10 -3.98 11.60 -0.98
CA TYR A 10 -3.52 10.53 -1.83
C TYR A 10 -3.97 9.17 -1.29
N GLU A 11 -4.21 8.25 -2.20
CA GLU A 11 -4.56 6.87 -1.91
C GLU A 11 -3.66 5.92 -2.70
N ILE A 12 -3.46 4.73 -2.16
CA ILE A 12 -2.75 3.65 -2.81
C ILE A 12 -3.73 2.96 -3.76
N VAL A 13 -3.65 3.31 -5.05
CA VAL A 13 -4.42 2.61 -6.09
C VAL A 13 -3.65 1.38 -6.57
N ARG A 14 -4.16 0.19 -6.26
CA ARG A 14 -3.63 -1.09 -6.77
C ARG A 14 -4.57 -1.70 -7.78
N ASN A 15 -4.04 -2.03 -8.96
CA ASN A 15 -4.76 -2.86 -9.92
C ASN A 15 -4.68 -4.33 -9.51
N TYR A 16 -5.80 -4.88 -9.03
CA TYR A 16 -5.87 -6.26 -8.57
C TYR A 16 -5.83 -7.29 -9.70
N ASP A 17 -6.19 -6.93 -10.92
CA ASP A 17 -6.13 -7.81 -12.08
C ASP A 17 -4.69 -8.05 -12.55
N LYS A 18 -3.79 -7.08 -12.27
CA LYS A 18 -2.36 -7.17 -12.58
C LYS A 18 -1.51 -7.68 -11.41
N CYS A 19 -2.01 -7.58 -10.19
CA CYS A 19 -1.24 -7.92 -9.01
C CYS A 19 -0.97 -9.44 -8.92
N ILE A 20 0.29 -9.82 -9.07
CA ILE A 20 0.74 -11.23 -8.95
C ILE A 20 1.08 -11.65 -7.52
N ASN A 21 0.71 -10.85 -6.50
CA ASN A 21 1.04 -11.08 -5.09
C ASN A 21 2.55 -11.32 -4.83
N CYS A 22 3.43 -10.60 -5.53
CA CYS A 22 4.89 -10.75 -5.40
C CYS A 22 5.46 -10.26 -4.06
N ARG A 23 4.66 -9.56 -3.24
CA ARG A 23 5.03 -8.99 -1.93
C ARG A 23 6.20 -8.00 -1.96
N ALA A 24 6.62 -7.55 -3.15
CA ALA A 24 7.69 -6.57 -3.31
C ALA A 24 7.34 -5.22 -2.67
N CYS A 25 6.08 -4.80 -2.79
CA CYS A 25 5.57 -3.56 -2.18
C CYS A 25 5.56 -3.63 -0.64
N GLU A 26 5.18 -4.75 -0.04
CA GLU A 26 5.24 -5.01 1.41
C GLU A 26 6.67 -4.86 1.94
N ASN A 27 7.63 -5.55 1.31
CA ASN A 27 9.04 -5.52 1.74
C ASN A 27 9.71 -4.15 1.58
N GLN A 28 9.18 -3.26 0.74
CA GLN A 28 9.80 -1.96 0.46
C GLN A 28 9.12 -0.78 1.16
N CYS A 29 7.93 -0.99 1.74
CA CYS A 29 7.20 0.07 2.42
C CYS A 29 7.74 0.24 3.84
N ALA A 30 8.47 1.32 4.10
CA ALA A 30 8.98 1.64 5.43
C ALA A 30 7.87 1.91 6.48
N ASN A 31 6.66 2.23 6.02
CA ASN A 31 5.51 2.51 6.89
C ASN A 31 4.52 1.35 6.98
N GLU A 32 4.84 0.18 6.40
CA GLU A 32 3.97 -1.00 6.47
C GLU A 32 2.53 -0.71 5.99
N ALA A 33 2.40 0.13 4.96
CA ALA A 33 1.13 0.46 4.32
C ALA A 33 0.60 -0.66 3.41
N HIS A 34 1.32 -1.76 3.27
CA HIS A 34 0.92 -2.91 2.47
C HIS A 34 1.05 -4.18 3.31
N GLU A 35 0.08 -5.08 3.16
CA GLU A 35 0.03 -6.35 3.88
C GLU A 35 -0.47 -7.44 2.94
N TYR A 36 0.07 -8.65 3.06
CA TYR A 36 -0.47 -9.83 2.39
C TYR A 36 -1.45 -10.58 3.30
N ILE A 37 -2.73 -10.62 2.90
CA ILE A 37 -3.75 -11.40 3.62
C ILE A 37 -3.73 -12.84 3.06
N GLU A 38 -3.14 -13.78 3.80
CA GLU A 38 -3.01 -15.18 3.38
C GLU A 38 -4.37 -15.85 3.12
N ALA A 39 -5.37 -15.57 3.97
CA ALA A 39 -6.72 -16.13 3.84
C ALA A 39 -7.41 -15.73 2.52
N ALA A 40 -7.13 -14.52 2.02
CA ALA A 40 -7.68 -14.01 0.77
C ALA A 40 -6.71 -14.16 -0.42
N LYS A 41 -5.48 -14.62 -0.18
CA LYS A 41 -4.37 -14.65 -1.14
C LYS A 41 -4.24 -13.33 -1.91
N LYS A 42 -4.26 -12.20 -1.18
CA LYS A 42 -4.36 -10.88 -1.78
C LYS A 42 -3.53 -9.86 -1.01
N MET A 43 -2.82 -9.00 -1.74
CA MET A 43 -2.20 -7.81 -1.17
C MET A 43 -3.27 -6.77 -0.83
N VAL A 44 -3.26 -6.21 0.37
CA VAL A 44 -4.11 -5.06 0.77
C VAL A 44 -3.23 -3.84 1.06
N CYS A 45 -3.86 -2.70 1.31
CA CYS A 45 -3.15 -1.47 1.66
C CYS A 45 -3.95 -0.64 2.67
N ASP A 46 -3.22 0.14 3.46
CA ASP A 46 -3.74 1.11 4.42
C ASP A 46 -3.25 2.50 4.04
N ASP A 47 -4.15 3.30 3.45
CA ASP A 47 -3.84 4.63 2.94
C ASP A 47 -3.41 5.60 4.04
N ALA A 48 -3.87 5.39 5.29
CA ALA A 48 -3.52 6.24 6.42
C ALA A 48 -2.03 6.15 6.80
N LYS A 49 -1.33 5.07 6.40
CA LYS A 49 0.11 4.87 6.64
C LYS A 49 0.97 5.34 5.46
N CYS A 50 0.37 5.62 4.30
CA CYS A 50 1.09 6.06 3.13
C CYS A 50 1.67 7.46 3.37
N VAL A 51 2.88 7.71 2.87
CA VAL A 51 3.51 9.06 2.83
C VAL A 51 3.79 9.53 1.41
N ASN A 52 3.14 8.89 0.44
CA ASN A 52 3.28 9.16 -0.99
C ASN A 52 4.73 9.13 -1.53
N CYS A 53 5.57 8.22 -1.04
CA CYS A 53 6.97 8.11 -1.46
C CYS A 53 7.18 7.45 -2.84
N HIS A 54 6.11 6.93 -3.45
CA HIS A 54 6.09 6.24 -4.76
C HIS A 54 6.98 5.01 -4.92
N ARG A 55 7.69 4.56 -3.88
CA ARG A 55 8.59 3.40 -3.94
C ARG A 55 7.88 2.11 -4.36
N CYS A 56 6.66 1.90 -3.87
CA CYS A 56 5.85 0.75 -4.24
C CYS A 56 5.50 0.72 -5.74
N VAL A 57 5.17 1.88 -6.33
CA VAL A 57 4.83 2.01 -7.75
C VAL A 57 6.08 1.82 -8.64
N SER A 58 7.22 2.37 -8.22
CA SER A 58 8.46 2.25 -9.02
C SER A 58 9.04 0.85 -9.07
N LEU A 59 8.86 0.02 -8.03
CA LEU A 59 9.39 -1.35 -8.03
C LEU A 59 8.38 -2.42 -8.43
N CYS A 60 7.08 -2.10 -8.45
CA CYS A 60 6.06 -3.08 -8.76
C CYS A 60 6.34 -3.66 -10.16
N PRO A 61 6.48 -4.99 -10.29
CA PRO A 61 6.79 -5.60 -11.59
C PRO A 61 5.61 -5.58 -12.57
N THR A 62 4.45 -5.05 -12.17
CA THR A 62 3.16 -5.12 -12.88
C THR A 62 2.35 -3.85 -12.75
#